data_AF-A0A7W4HDH5-F1
#
_entry.id   AF-A0A7W4HDH5-F1
#
_cell.length_a   1.000
_cell.length_b   1.000
_cell.length_c   1.000
_cell.angle_alpha   90.00
_cell.angle_beta   90.00
_cell.angle_gamma   90.00
#
_symmetry.space_group_name_H-M   'P 1'
#
loop_
_entity.id
_entity.type
_entity.pdbx_description
1 polymer ?
#
loop_
_entity_poly.entity_id
_entity_poly.type
_entity_poly.pdbx_seq_one_letter_code
_entity_poly.pdbx_strand_id
1 'polypeptide(L)'
;MVSVFDEQLVAHAIREELARGGQVFFVHNEVNKLPQLHAMLLRNLPTVRCAVAHGQMRPSEIEEVMLDFMAGDYDVLLCTSIVESGLDIPNANTIIINNGHRFGLSDLHQLRGRVGRTNRKAYCYIFTPPLDVLTPEARRRVAAIEEFSDLGSGIQISMQDLDIRGAGNLLGAEQSGFIVDLGMETYQKILDDAIRELKYGEFSELYGDELSNEGEWVQAQDCQVETDLDVALPESFVRNATDRIAIYREIDLLQDESALDQFEKSLEDRFGHLPERVKSLLTIPPMRWKAASIGVEKLQLKGGRLSLHFVSPGDSPYYGSQTFAKVQGQLSRYAHACRVRQMEDHLRVDVDGVQTVGEAMTFLNYLSNG
;
A
#
# COMPACT_ATOMS: atom_id res chain seq x y z
N MET A 1 -20.84 -0.45 -10.90
CA MET A 1 -21.40 -1.75 -11.33
C MET A 1 -20.71 -2.16 -12.61
N VAL A 2 -20.16 -3.38 -12.68
CA VAL A 2 -19.66 -3.95 -13.93
C VAL A 2 -20.67 -4.97 -14.44
N SER A 3 -20.95 -4.95 -15.75
CA SER A 3 -21.85 -5.93 -16.38
C SER A 3 -21.47 -6.16 -17.84
N VAL A 4 -22.02 -7.22 -18.43
CA VAL A 4 -21.96 -7.41 -19.88
C VAL A 4 -22.81 -6.35 -20.57
N PHE A 5 -22.36 -5.86 -21.73
CA PHE A 5 -23.10 -4.86 -22.50
C PHE A 5 -24.53 -5.34 -22.82
N ASP A 6 -25.52 -4.58 -22.36
CA ASP A 6 -26.94 -4.81 -22.59
C ASP A 6 -27.62 -3.48 -22.91
N GLU A 7 -28.20 -3.36 -24.10
CA GLU A 7 -28.90 -2.17 -24.56
C GLU A 7 -30.07 -1.78 -23.65
N GLN A 8 -30.78 -2.76 -23.07
CA GLN A 8 -31.92 -2.51 -22.20
C GLN A 8 -31.48 -1.93 -20.86
N LEU A 9 -30.37 -2.45 -20.31
CA LEU A 9 -29.78 -1.94 -19.09
C LEU A 9 -29.24 -0.51 -19.27
N VAL A 10 -28.59 -0.24 -20.41
CA VAL A 10 -28.17 1.12 -20.79
C VAL A 10 -29.38 2.06 -20.83
N ALA A 11 -30.44 1.67 -21.53
CA ALA A 11 -31.63 2.50 -21.67
C ALA A 11 -32.33 2.72 -20.32
N HIS A 12 -32.36 1.71 -19.44
CA HIS A 12 -32.89 1.83 -18.10
C HIS A 12 -32.08 2.81 -17.24
N ALA A 13 -30.75 2.69 -17.23
CA ALA A 13 -29.86 3.59 -16.50
C ALA A 13 -30.03 5.05 -16.94
N ILE A 14 -30.18 5.29 -18.25
CA ILE A 14 -30.43 6.63 -18.78
C ILE A 14 -31.81 7.14 -18.33
N ARG A 15 -32.87 6.33 -18.41
CA ARG A 15 -34.22 6.76 -17.96
C ARG A 15 -34.26 7.12 -16.49
N GLU A 16 -33.59 6.34 -15.63
CA GLU A 16 -33.47 6.63 -14.19
C GLU A 16 -32.81 8.00 -13.95
N GLU A 17 -31.74 8.31 -14.70
CA GLU A 17 -31.07 9.62 -14.59
C GLU A 17 -31.96 10.79 -15.04
N LEU A 18 -32.66 10.63 -16.15
CA LEU A 18 -33.53 11.66 -16.69
C LEU A 18 -34.77 11.88 -15.80
N ALA A 19 -35.29 10.83 -15.18
CA ALA A 19 -36.41 10.91 -14.24
C ALA A 19 -36.07 11.78 -13.01
N ARG A 20 -34.79 11.84 -12.61
CA ARG A 20 -34.30 12.73 -11.54
C ARG A 20 -33.79 14.10 -12.03
N GLY A 21 -33.98 14.40 -13.32
CA GLY A 21 -33.57 15.65 -13.96
C GLY A 21 -32.04 15.82 -14.06
N GLY A 22 -31.30 14.72 -14.11
CA GLY A 22 -29.85 14.73 -14.33
C GLY A 22 -29.48 14.46 -15.78
N GLN A 23 -28.18 14.45 -16.07
CA GLN A 23 -27.63 14.19 -17.39
C GLN A 23 -26.66 13.00 -17.35
N VAL A 24 -26.47 12.35 -18.50
CA VAL A 24 -25.67 11.12 -18.61
C VAL A 24 -24.45 11.31 -19.52
N PHE A 25 -23.30 10.86 -19.04
CA PHE A 25 -22.13 10.63 -19.89
C PHE A 25 -22.14 9.19 -20.42
N PHE A 26 -21.99 9.03 -21.73
CA PHE A 26 -21.78 7.73 -22.36
C PHE A 26 -20.42 7.73 -23.07
N VAL A 27 -19.44 7.02 -22.50
CA VAL A 27 -18.07 6.99 -23.01
C VAL A 27 -17.83 5.73 -23.84
N HIS A 28 -17.31 5.89 -25.06
CA HIS A 28 -16.89 4.80 -25.92
C HIS A 28 -15.63 5.18 -26.72
N ASN A 29 -14.54 4.43 -26.53
CA ASN A 29 -13.20 4.79 -27.03
C ASN A 29 -12.95 4.45 -28.52
N GLU A 30 -13.98 4.46 -29.36
CA GLU A 30 -13.88 4.17 -30.80
C GLU A 30 -14.79 5.11 -31.61
N VAL A 31 -14.22 6.15 -32.22
CA VAL A 31 -14.96 7.17 -32.97
C VAL A 31 -15.83 6.55 -34.07
N ASN A 32 -15.30 5.55 -34.78
CA ASN A 32 -15.99 4.87 -35.88
C ASN A 32 -17.30 4.16 -35.45
N LYS A 33 -17.47 3.88 -34.16
CA LYS A 33 -18.64 3.19 -33.61
C LYS A 33 -19.68 4.14 -33.01
N LEU A 34 -19.34 5.41 -32.78
CA LEU A 34 -20.26 6.40 -32.19
C LEU A 34 -21.54 6.58 -33.01
N PRO A 35 -21.54 6.64 -34.37
CA PRO A 35 -22.78 6.76 -35.13
C PRO A 35 -23.74 5.57 -34.91
N GLN A 36 -23.19 4.37 -34.76
CA GLN A 36 -23.98 3.15 -34.51
C GLN A 36 -24.58 3.17 -33.10
N LEU A 37 -23.80 3.58 -32.11
CA LEU A 37 -24.26 3.73 -30.72
C LEU A 37 -25.29 4.86 -30.58
N HIS A 38 -25.11 5.98 -31.28
CA HIS A 38 -26.07 7.07 -31.31
C HIS A 38 -27.43 6.60 -31.87
N ALA A 39 -27.41 5.89 -33.00
CA ALA A 39 -28.63 5.31 -33.58
C ALA A 39 -29.28 4.27 -32.65
N MET A 40 -28.49 3.47 -31.94
CA MET A 40 -28.97 2.52 -30.93
C MET A 40 -29.64 3.26 -29.75
N LEU A 41 -29.04 4.34 -29.25
CA LEU A 41 -29.62 5.15 -28.18
C LEU A 41 -30.98 5.74 -28.61
N LEU A 42 -31.05 6.38 -29.79
CA LEU A 42 -32.31 6.96 -30.28
C LEU A 42 -33.39 5.91 -30.57
N ARG A 43 -33.02 4.70 -31.00
CA ARG A 43 -33.98 3.59 -31.18
C ARG A 43 -34.61 3.17 -29.85
N ASN A 44 -33.81 3.08 -28.78
CA ASN A 44 -34.26 2.62 -27.46
C ASN A 44 -34.84 3.76 -26.61
N LEU A 45 -34.51 5.02 -26.93
CA LEU A 45 -34.89 6.24 -26.22
C LEU A 45 -35.23 7.36 -27.24
N PRO A 46 -36.38 7.29 -27.92
CA PRO A 46 -36.70 8.20 -29.03
C PRO A 46 -36.88 9.67 -28.63
N THR A 47 -37.10 9.94 -27.34
CA THR A 47 -37.32 11.29 -26.81
C THR A 47 -36.05 11.92 -26.23
N VAL A 48 -34.91 11.21 -26.22
CA VAL A 48 -33.68 11.70 -25.60
C VAL A 48 -32.92 12.63 -26.53
N ARG A 49 -32.47 13.77 -26.00
CA ARG A 49 -31.59 14.69 -26.72
C ARG A 49 -30.16 14.22 -26.56
N CYS A 50 -29.63 13.49 -27.54
CA CYS A 50 -28.28 12.97 -27.52
C CYS A 50 -27.34 13.85 -28.37
N ALA A 51 -26.22 14.27 -27.78
CA ALA A 51 -25.11 14.90 -28.51
C ALA A 51 -23.94 13.92 -28.67
N VAL A 52 -23.09 14.17 -29.67
CA VAL A 52 -21.86 13.39 -29.92
C VAL A 52 -20.66 14.32 -29.88
N ALA A 53 -19.63 13.96 -29.11
CA ALA A 53 -18.38 14.72 -29.03
C ALA A 53 -17.15 13.80 -29.11
N HIS A 54 -16.25 14.07 -30.06
CA HIS A 54 -15.03 13.27 -30.21
C HIS A 54 -13.87 14.09 -30.77
N GLY A 55 -12.63 13.65 -30.54
CA GLY A 55 -11.43 14.44 -30.90
C GLY A 55 -11.14 14.63 -32.40
N GLN A 56 -11.87 13.97 -33.30
CA GLN A 56 -11.82 14.29 -34.74
C GLN A 56 -12.67 15.52 -35.13
N MET A 57 -13.49 16.06 -34.23
CA MET A 57 -14.23 17.31 -34.44
C MET A 57 -13.30 18.51 -34.29
N ARG A 58 -13.68 19.66 -34.88
CA ARG A 58 -12.91 20.89 -34.66
C ARG A 58 -13.07 21.33 -33.20
N PRO A 59 -12.03 21.93 -32.57
CA PRO A 59 -12.10 22.36 -31.17
C PRO A 59 -13.31 23.25 -30.85
N SER A 60 -13.67 24.16 -31.75
CA SER A 60 -14.83 25.04 -31.61
C SER A 60 -16.17 24.28 -31.57
N GLU A 61 -16.30 23.19 -32.32
CA GLU A 61 -17.51 22.36 -32.34
C GLU A 61 -17.64 21.55 -31.05
N ILE A 62 -16.51 21.07 -30.50
CA ILE A 62 -16.49 20.38 -29.21
C ILE A 62 -16.89 21.36 -28.11
N GLU A 63 -16.34 22.57 -28.11
CA GLU A 63 -16.66 23.60 -27.12
C GLU A 63 -18.15 23.96 -27.13
N GLU A 64 -18.74 24.18 -28.32
CA GLU A 64 -20.15 24.49 -28.49
C GLU A 64 -21.05 23.36 -27.94
N VAL A 65 -20.80 22.10 -28.35
CA VAL A 65 -21.55 20.94 -27.85
C VAL A 65 -21.45 20.79 -26.33
N MET A 66 -20.29 21.11 -25.76
CA MET A 66 -20.07 21.04 -24.31
C MET A 66 -20.81 22.14 -23.57
N LEU A 67 -20.85 23.38 -24.10
CA LEU A 67 -21.64 24.48 -23.54
C LEU A 67 -23.13 24.16 -23.56
N ASP A 68 -23.64 23.65 -24.68
CA ASP A 68 -25.04 23.24 -24.81
C ASP A 68 -25.40 22.10 -23.83
N PHE A 69 -24.49 21.13 -23.68
CA PHE A 69 -24.68 20.07 -22.69
C PHE A 69 -24.68 20.65 -21.27
N MET A 70 -23.77 21.57 -20.92
CA MET A 70 -23.78 22.21 -19.60
C MET A 70 -25.04 23.06 -19.34
N ALA A 71 -25.62 23.66 -20.39
CA ALA A 71 -26.86 24.42 -20.32
C ALA A 71 -28.12 23.54 -20.14
N GLY A 72 -28.00 22.23 -20.36
CA GLY A 72 -29.11 21.28 -20.28
C GLY A 72 -29.89 21.12 -21.59
N ASP A 73 -29.32 21.56 -22.71
CA ASP A 73 -29.92 21.40 -24.04
C ASP A 73 -29.83 19.96 -24.56
N TYR A 74 -28.91 19.17 -24.00
CA TYR A 74 -28.76 17.75 -24.26
C TYR A 74 -28.84 16.93 -22.97
N ASP A 75 -29.48 15.77 -23.07
CA ASP A 75 -29.72 14.83 -21.98
C ASP A 75 -28.56 13.83 -21.82
N VAL A 76 -27.99 13.41 -22.96
CA VAL A 76 -26.91 12.41 -23.04
C VAL A 76 -25.79 12.95 -23.90
N LEU A 77 -24.56 12.87 -23.40
CA LEU A 77 -23.35 13.16 -24.17
C LEU A 77 -22.61 11.85 -24.49
N LEU A 78 -22.64 11.45 -25.76
CA LEU A 78 -21.92 10.30 -26.28
C LEU A 78 -20.53 10.74 -26.74
N CYS A 79 -19.47 10.28 -26.06
CA CYS A 79 -18.13 10.79 -26.30
C CYS A 79 -17.01 9.76 -26.23
N THR A 80 -15.84 10.14 -26.75
CA THR A 80 -14.57 9.43 -26.52
C THR A 80 -13.88 9.89 -25.22
N SER A 81 -12.81 9.24 -24.80
CA SER A 81 -12.00 9.60 -23.62
C SER A 81 -11.44 11.03 -23.64
N ILE A 82 -11.38 11.68 -24.81
CA ILE A 82 -10.81 13.01 -25.05
C ILE A 82 -11.53 14.14 -24.27
N VAL A 83 -12.67 13.85 -23.66
CA VAL A 83 -13.31 14.74 -22.66
C VAL A 83 -12.48 14.82 -21.35
N GLU A 84 -11.36 14.11 -21.24
CA GLU A 84 -10.34 14.18 -20.17
C GLU A 84 -9.77 15.57 -19.89
N SER A 85 -9.97 16.60 -20.71
CA SER A 85 -9.29 17.90 -20.58
C SER A 85 -9.84 18.88 -19.50
N GLY A 86 -10.42 18.38 -18.40
CA GLY A 86 -10.66 19.20 -17.20
C GLY A 86 -11.97 19.99 -17.15
N LEU A 87 -12.97 19.64 -17.97
CA LEU A 87 -14.32 20.20 -17.83
C LEU A 87 -15.10 19.46 -16.73
N ASP A 88 -15.40 20.20 -15.67
CA ASP A 88 -16.27 19.75 -14.59
C ASP A 88 -17.74 20.04 -14.94
N ILE A 89 -18.57 19.01 -15.04
CA ILE A 89 -19.99 19.16 -15.33
C ILE A 89 -20.79 18.71 -14.10
N PRO A 90 -21.15 19.63 -13.19
CA PRO A 90 -21.76 19.27 -11.90
C PRO A 90 -23.12 18.57 -12.04
N ASN A 91 -23.81 18.75 -13.18
CA ASN A 91 -25.16 18.21 -13.39
C ASN A 91 -25.18 16.75 -13.89
N ALA A 92 -24.05 16.20 -14.31
CA ALA A 92 -23.96 14.81 -14.70
C ALA A 92 -23.74 13.91 -13.47
N ASN A 93 -24.75 13.10 -13.13
CA ASN A 93 -24.69 12.20 -11.97
C ASN A 93 -24.70 10.71 -12.37
N THR A 94 -24.77 10.39 -13.67
CA THR A 94 -24.55 9.03 -14.17
C THR A 94 -23.51 9.01 -15.29
N ILE A 95 -22.55 8.10 -15.19
CA ILE A 95 -21.61 7.76 -16.27
C ILE A 95 -21.76 6.30 -16.68
N ILE A 96 -21.75 6.09 -17.99
CA ILE A 96 -21.76 4.80 -18.65
C ILE A 96 -20.47 4.68 -19.45
N ILE A 97 -19.66 3.67 -19.14
CA ILE A 97 -18.39 3.41 -19.81
C ILE A 97 -18.52 2.12 -20.59
N ASN A 98 -18.58 2.21 -21.91
CA ASN A 98 -18.62 1.05 -22.78
C ASN A 98 -17.21 0.55 -23.08
N ASN A 99 -17.04 -0.78 -23.21
CA ASN A 99 -15.74 -1.42 -23.36
C ASN A 99 -14.74 -1.07 -22.25
N GLY A 100 -15.19 -1.08 -20.99
CA GLY A 100 -14.37 -0.72 -19.81
C GLY A 100 -13.03 -1.46 -19.72
N HIS A 101 -12.98 -2.72 -20.17
CA HIS A 101 -11.77 -3.53 -20.25
C HIS A 101 -10.62 -2.90 -21.07
N ARG A 102 -10.92 -1.96 -21.97
CA ARG A 102 -9.94 -1.25 -22.82
C ARG A 102 -9.34 0.00 -22.15
N PHE A 103 -9.87 0.42 -21.01
CA PHE A 103 -9.37 1.58 -20.28
C PHE A 103 -8.36 1.14 -19.21
N GLY A 104 -7.41 2.02 -18.88
CA GLY A 104 -6.58 1.86 -17.71
C GLY A 104 -7.40 2.03 -16.42
N LEU A 105 -6.89 1.49 -15.31
CA LEU A 105 -7.56 1.65 -14.01
C LEU A 105 -7.60 3.12 -13.58
N SER A 106 -6.49 3.83 -13.83
CA SER A 106 -6.35 5.26 -13.57
C SER A 106 -7.38 6.08 -14.36
N ASP A 107 -7.54 5.78 -15.64
CA ASP A 107 -8.48 6.48 -16.54
C ASP A 107 -9.93 6.27 -16.07
N LEU A 108 -10.28 5.03 -15.70
CA LEU A 108 -11.62 4.70 -15.19
C LEU A 108 -11.90 5.40 -13.86
N HIS A 109 -10.91 5.49 -12.96
CA HIS A 109 -11.04 6.21 -11.71
C HIS A 109 -11.18 7.71 -11.92
N GLN A 110 -10.44 8.30 -12.87
CA GLN A 110 -10.60 9.71 -13.25
C GLN A 110 -11.97 9.99 -13.86
N LEU A 111 -12.45 9.12 -14.76
CA LEU A 111 -13.79 9.22 -15.36
C LEU A 111 -14.89 9.10 -14.30
N ARG A 112 -14.72 8.19 -13.33
CA ARG A 112 -15.63 8.04 -12.20
C ARG A 112 -15.65 9.29 -11.30
N GLY A 113 -14.48 9.88 -11.00
CA GLY A 113 -14.35 11.06 -10.15
C GLY A 113 -14.93 12.36 -10.74
N ARG A 114 -15.39 12.33 -11.99
CA ARG A 114 -16.07 13.46 -12.65
C ARG A 114 -17.58 13.48 -12.45
N VAL A 115 -18.13 12.44 -11.83
CA VAL A 115 -19.56 12.31 -11.61
C VAL A 115 -19.83 12.31 -10.11
N GLY A 116 -20.87 13.03 -9.67
CA GLY A 116 -21.25 13.07 -8.24
C GLY A 116 -20.66 14.21 -7.43
N ARG A 117 -20.45 15.38 -8.03
CA ARG A 117 -20.04 16.61 -7.32
C ARG A 117 -21.20 17.36 -6.65
N THR A 118 -22.42 16.84 -6.77
CA THR A 118 -23.61 17.36 -6.06
C THR A 118 -23.92 16.46 -4.86
N ASN A 119 -24.79 16.92 -3.96
CA ASN A 119 -25.23 16.13 -2.79
C ASN A 119 -26.18 14.96 -3.18
N ARG A 120 -26.17 14.53 -4.45
CA ARG A 120 -26.97 13.43 -5.00
C ARG A 120 -26.07 12.24 -5.31
N LYS A 121 -26.57 11.03 -5.05
CA LYS A 121 -25.84 9.79 -5.34
C LYS A 121 -25.52 9.70 -6.84
N ALA A 122 -24.25 9.53 -7.17
CA ALA A 122 -23.80 9.26 -8.52
C ALA A 122 -23.73 7.76 -8.83
N TYR A 123 -23.94 7.41 -10.10
CA TYR A 123 -23.86 6.03 -10.58
C TYR A 123 -22.82 5.90 -11.69
N CYS A 124 -22.06 4.80 -11.62
CA CYS A 124 -21.08 4.43 -12.65
C CYS A 124 -21.37 3.01 -13.13
N TYR A 125 -21.69 2.90 -14.42
CA TYR A 125 -21.94 1.65 -15.13
C TYR A 125 -20.77 1.37 -16.06
N ILE A 126 -20.12 0.23 -15.89
CA ILE A 126 -18.97 -0.17 -16.71
C ILE A 126 -19.37 -1.45 -17.46
N PHE A 127 -19.37 -1.39 -18.79
CA PHE A 127 -19.74 -2.51 -19.63
C PHE A 127 -18.51 -3.18 -20.23
N THR A 128 -18.46 -4.50 -20.15
CA THR A 128 -17.37 -5.31 -20.69
C THR A 128 -17.91 -6.46 -21.55
N PRO A 129 -17.12 -7.01 -22.48
CA PRO A 129 -17.39 -8.32 -23.06
C PRO A 129 -17.49 -9.39 -21.97
N PRO A 130 -18.13 -10.55 -22.26
CA PRO A 130 -18.17 -11.67 -21.33
C PRO A 130 -16.76 -12.05 -20.85
N LEU A 131 -16.63 -12.41 -19.57
CA LEU A 131 -15.33 -12.67 -18.91
C LEU A 131 -14.49 -13.73 -19.64
N ASP A 132 -15.16 -14.68 -20.30
CA ASP A 132 -14.52 -15.79 -21.02
C ASP A 132 -13.76 -15.35 -22.28
N VAL A 133 -14.09 -14.17 -22.80
CA VAL A 133 -13.46 -13.59 -24.01
C VAL A 133 -12.37 -12.58 -23.67
N LEU A 134 -12.23 -12.22 -22.38
CA LEU A 134 -11.24 -11.25 -21.91
C LEU A 134 -9.86 -11.91 -21.75
N THR A 135 -8.81 -11.14 -22.02
CA THR A 135 -7.45 -11.56 -21.66
C THR A 135 -7.34 -11.71 -20.13
N PRO A 136 -6.42 -12.56 -19.62
CA PRO A 136 -6.20 -12.69 -18.18
C PRO A 136 -5.89 -11.36 -17.48
N GLU A 137 -5.22 -10.46 -18.18
CA GLU A 137 -4.90 -9.10 -17.73
C GLU A 137 -6.17 -8.23 -17.64
N ALA A 138 -6.99 -8.20 -18.68
CA ALA A 138 -8.24 -7.46 -18.70
C ALA A 138 -9.23 -7.97 -17.64
N ARG A 139 -9.25 -9.28 -17.39
CA ARG A 139 -10.08 -9.89 -16.34
C ARG A 139 -9.65 -9.47 -14.94
N ARG A 140 -8.34 -9.46 -14.65
CA ARG A 140 -7.79 -8.93 -13.40
C ARG A 140 -8.11 -7.45 -13.21
N ARG A 141 -8.00 -6.67 -14.28
CA ARG A 141 -8.35 -5.25 -14.28
C ARG A 141 -9.81 -5.01 -13.91
N VAL A 142 -10.72 -5.76 -14.54
CA VAL A 142 -12.16 -5.68 -14.30
C VAL A 142 -12.51 -6.05 -12.85
N ALA A 143 -11.92 -7.12 -12.32
CA ALA A 143 -12.12 -7.53 -10.93
C ALA A 143 -11.66 -6.45 -9.92
N ALA A 144 -10.48 -5.86 -10.16
CA ALA A 144 -9.95 -4.79 -9.31
C ALA A 144 -10.90 -3.56 -9.28
N ILE A 145 -11.56 -3.23 -10.38
CA ILE A 145 -12.50 -2.09 -10.43
C ILE A 145 -13.73 -2.33 -9.55
N GLU A 146 -14.21 -3.57 -9.47
CA GLU A 146 -15.32 -3.92 -8.58
C GLU A 146 -14.90 -3.86 -7.11
N GLU A 147 -13.68 -4.30 -6.80
CA GLU A 147 -13.13 -4.39 -5.45
C GLU A 147 -12.79 -3.02 -4.86
N PHE A 148 -12.20 -2.11 -5.64
CA PHE A 148 -11.81 -0.76 -5.18
C PHE A 148 -12.92 0.30 -5.34
N SER A 149 -14.18 -0.13 -5.24
CA SER A 149 -15.35 0.70 -5.50
C SER A 149 -15.71 1.69 -4.37
N ASP A 150 -14.98 1.72 -3.25
CA ASP A 150 -15.18 2.72 -2.19
C ASP A 150 -14.30 3.98 -2.35
N LEU A 151 -14.85 5.11 -1.92
CA LEU A 151 -14.28 6.45 -2.06
C LEU A 151 -12.99 6.58 -1.22
N GLY A 152 -11.82 6.68 -1.86
CA GLY A 152 -10.52 6.82 -1.18
C GLY A 152 -9.35 6.04 -1.78
N SER A 153 -9.60 5.17 -2.77
CA SER A 153 -8.66 4.19 -3.32
C SER A 153 -7.71 4.71 -4.43
N GLY A 154 -7.67 6.01 -4.71
CA GLY A 154 -6.95 6.57 -5.87
C GLY A 154 -5.44 6.23 -5.93
N ILE A 155 -4.80 6.08 -4.77
CA ILE A 155 -3.39 5.68 -4.64
C ILE A 155 -3.24 4.18 -4.97
N GLN A 156 -4.10 3.31 -4.42
CA GLN A 156 -4.09 1.86 -4.70
C GLN A 156 -4.37 1.55 -6.18
N ILE A 157 -5.27 2.30 -6.81
CA ILE A 157 -5.64 2.15 -8.22
C ILE A 157 -4.47 2.50 -9.16
N SER A 158 -3.73 3.56 -8.85
CA SER A 158 -2.58 3.99 -9.65
C SER A 158 -1.43 2.97 -9.57
N MET A 159 -1.23 2.34 -8.41
CA MET A 159 -0.23 1.29 -8.21
C MET A 159 -0.58 0.01 -8.97
N GLN A 160 -1.86 -0.40 -8.97
CA GLN A 160 -2.33 -1.55 -9.74
C GLN A 160 -2.19 -1.33 -11.26
N ASP A 161 -2.39 -0.11 -11.75
CA ASP A 161 -2.21 0.25 -13.17
C ASP A 161 -0.74 0.15 -13.60
N LEU A 162 0.19 0.50 -12.69
CA LEU A 162 1.64 0.40 -12.90
C LEU A 162 2.10 -1.07 -13.01
N ASP A 163 1.55 -1.95 -12.17
CA ASP A 163 1.81 -3.40 -12.18
C ASP A 163 1.28 -4.04 -13.48
N ILE A 164 0.03 -3.74 -13.85
CA ILE A 164 -0.62 -4.25 -15.05
C ILE A 164 0.11 -3.83 -16.34
N ARG A 165 0.67 -2.61 -16.38
CA ARG A 165 1.47 -2.11 -17.52
C ARG A 165 2.88 -2.70 -17.61
N GLY A 166 3.28 -3.57 -16.68
CA GLY A 166 4.50 -4.36 -16.78
C GLY A 166 5.76 -3.72 -16.20
N ALA A 167 5.64 -2.73 -15.31
CA ALA A 167 6.80 -2.26 -14.52
C ALA A 167 7.40 -3.37 -13.62
N GLY A 168 6.65 -4.45 -13.36
CA GLY A 168 7.12 -5.66 -12.66
C GLY A 168 8.05 -6.58 -13.46
N ASN A 169 8.35 -6.28 -14.74
CA ASN A 169 9.13 -7.18 -15.60
C ASN A 169 10.66 -7.17 -15.33
N LEU A 170 11.12 -6.50 -14.27
CA LEU A 170 12.52 -6.54 -13.84
C LEU A 170 12.89 -7.81 -13.07
N LEU A 171 11.93 -8.58 -12.53
CA LEU A 171 12.22 -9.72 -11.64
C LEU A 171 11.44 -11.02 -11.89
N GLY A 172 10.77 -11.15 -13.04
CA GLY A 172 10.22 -12.44 -13.50
C GLY A 172 8.76 -12.67 -13.11
N ALA A 173 8.00 -13.15 -14.09
CA ALA A 173 6.59 -13.45 -13.99
C ALA A 173 6.36 -14.70 -13.13
N GLU A 174 5.84 -14.53 -11.91
CA GLU A 174 4.89 -15.47 -11.27
C GLU A 174 4.32 -15.04 -9.89
N GLN A 175 4.65 -13.85 -9.35
CA GLN A 175 4.17 -13.43 -8.01
C GLN A 175 3.74 -11.95 -7.89
N SER A 176 2.96 -11.41 -8.84
CA SER A 176 2.71 -9.95 -8.88
C SER A 176 1.78 -9.38 -7.78
N GLY A 177 0.90 -10.20 -7.18
CA GLY A 177 -0.07 -9.70 -6.19
C GLY A 177 0.53 -9.37 -4.81
N PHE A 178 1.70 -9.92 -4.47
CA PHE A 178 2.29 -9.78 -3.14
C PHE A 178 3.48 -8.80 -3.12
N ILE A 179 4.05 -8.42 -4.27
CA ILE A 179 5.26 -7.56 -4.32
C ILE A 179 4.94 -6.06 -4.08
N VAL A 180 3.68 -5.65 -4.28
CA VAL A 180 3.26 -4.24 -4.26
C VAL A 180 3.25 -3.62 -2.85
N ASP A 181 2.74 -4.29 -1.81
CA ASP A 181 2.79 -3.70 -0.46
C ASP A 181 4.23 -3.61 0.06
N LEU A 182 5.12 -4.52 -0.40
CA LEU A 182 6.53 -4.49 -0.04
C LEU A 182 7.21 -3.21 -0.57
N GLY A 183 6.79 -2.71 -1.72
CA GLY A 183 7.38 -1.52 -2.35
C GLY A 183 7.00 -0.21 -1.65
N MET A 184 5.74 -0.06 -1.21
CA MET A 184 5.28 1.17 -0.56
C MET A 184 5.71 1.25 0.90
N GLU A 185 5.65 0.14 1.64
CA GLU A 185 6.17 0.09 3.02
C GLU A 185 7.68 0.33 3.05
N THR A 186 8.44 -0.30 2.12
CA THR A 186 9.88 -0.06 2.02
C THR A 186 10.17 1.38 1.59
N TYR A 187 9.40 1.96 0.66
CA TYR A 187 9.60 3.35 0.24
C TYR A 187 9.27 4.35 1.36
N GLN A 188 8.16 4.16 2.09
CA GLN A 188 7.84 4.98 3.26
C GLN A 188 8.90 4.84 4.35
N LYS A 189 9.37 3.61 4.60
CA LYS A 189 10.45 3.35 5.57
C LYS A 189 11.75 4.04 5.18
N ILE A 190 12.18 3.92 3.91
CA ILE A 190 13.36 4.63 3.38
C ILE A 190 13.18 6.15 3.47
N LEU A 191 11.98 6.66 3.18
CA LEU A 191 11.68 8.08 3.25
C LEU A 191 11.70 8.59 4.70
N ASP A 192 11.09 7.86 5.62
CA ASP A 192 11.08 8.17 7.05
C ASP A 192 12.49 8.10 7.64
N ASP A 193 13.28 7.08 7.28
CA ASP A 193 14.68 6.93 7.67
C ASP A 193 15.51 8.11 7.14
N ALA A 194 15.32 8.50 5.87
CA ALA A 194 16.01 9.65 5.27
C ALA A 194 15.59 11.00 5.89
N ILE A 195 14.30 11.19 6.20
CA ILE A 195 13.81 12.38 6.90
C ILE A 195 14.39 12.45 8.32
N ARG A 196 14.52 11.30 8.98
CA ARG A 196 15.06 11.19 10.34
C ARG A 196 16.56 11.46 10.34
N GLU A 197 17.31 10.89 9.40
CA GLU A 197 18.73 11.15 9.19
C GLU A 197 18.99 12.64 8.91
N LEU A 198 18.16 13.28 8.08
CA LEU A 198 18.24 14.73 7.83
C LEU A 198 17.94 15.58 9.09
N LYS A 199 16.99 15.16 9.93
CA LYS A 199 16.65 15.85 11.19
C LYS A 199 17.75 15.76 12.25
N TYR A 200 18.43 14.62 12.36
CA TYR A 200 19.41 14.36 13.41
C TYR A 200 20.88 14.45 12.97
N GLY A 201 21.15 14.50 11.66
CA GLY A 201 22.48 14.69 11.07
C GLY A 201 22.75 16.14 10.67
N GLU A 202 22.53 16.47 9.38
CA GLU A 202 23.01 17.73 8.78
C GLU A 202 22.26 19.01 9.23
N PHE A 203 21.05 18.90 9.79
CA PHE A 203 20.21 20.05 10.17
C PHE A 203 19.91 20.14 11.69
N SER A 204 20.64 19.39 12.53
CA SER A 204 20.50 19.41 14.00
C SER A 204 20.55 20.84 14.58
N GLU A 205 21.42 21.71 14.05
CA GLU A 205 21.57 23.10 14.50
C GLU A 205 20.37 24.01 14.16
N LEU A 206 19.55 23.65 13.17
CA LEU A 206 18.39 24.43 12.71
C LEU A 206 17.09 24.09 13.46
N TYR A 207 17.05 22.96 14.18
CA TYR A 207 15.94 22.52 15.03
C TYR A 207 16.30 22.50 16.54
N GLY A 208 17.43 23.10 16.91
CA GLY A 208 18.00 23.04 18.26
C GLY A 208 17.08 23.53 19.38
N ASP A 209 16.12 24.41 19.10
CA ASP A 209 15.16 24.88 20.10
C ASP A 209 14.05 23.86 20.43
N GLU A 210 13.71 22.93 19.52
CA GLU A 210 12.76 21.83 19.81
C GLU A 210 13.45 20.59 20.43
N LEU A 211 14.77 20.46 20.24
CA LEU A 211 15.60 19.36 20.76
C LEU A 211 16.20 19.64 22.16
N SER A 212 15.99 20.84 22.70
CA SER A 212 16.65 21.30 23.93
C SER A 212 15.96 20.86 25.23
N ASN A 213 14.81 20.16 25.17
CA ASN A 213 14.05 19.81 26.37
C ASN A 213 14.25 18.38 26.91
N GLU A 214 15.01 17.50 26.26
CA GLU A 214 15.36 16.21 26.87
C GLU A 214 16.65 15.69 26.23
N GLY A 215 17.74 15.63 27.01
CA GLY A 215 19.01 15.00 26.65
C GLY A 215 18.92 13.47 26.54
N GLU A 216 17.84 12.98 25.94
CA GLU A 216 17.57 11.58 25.69
C GLU A 216 17.94 11.24 24.26
N TRP A 217 18.80 10.24 24.12
CA TRP A 217 19.04 9.58 22.84
C TRP A 217 17.69 9.09 22.29
N VAL A 218 17.20 9.72 21.22
CA VAL A 218 15.96 9.33 20.56
C VAL A 218 16.21 8.04 19.78
N GLN A 219 15.49 6.98 20.15
CA GLN A 219 15.50 5.65 19.53
C GLN A 219 15.31 5.75 18.01
N ALA A 220 16.40 5.78 17.27
CA ALA A 220 16.37 5.90 15.83
C ALA A 220 17.46 5.03 15.22
N GLN A 221 17.27 3.71 15.29
CA GLN A 221 17.87 2.77 14.35
C GLN A 221 17.15 1.43 14.44
N ASP A 222 16.77 0.92 13.28
CA ASP A 222 16.13 -0.37 13.15
C ASP A 222 17.19 -1.47 13.38
N CYS A 223 16.97 -2.34 14.37
CA CYS A 223 17.92 -3.40 14.68
C CYS A 223 17.72 -4.60 13.74
N GLN A 224 18.75 -4.96 12.98
CA GLN A 224 18.72 -6.14 12.12
C GLN A 224 18.94 -7.42 12.96
N VAL A 225 17.98 -8.34 12.96
CA VAL A 225 18.12 -9.65 13.62
C VAL A 225 18.43 -10.73 12.59
N GLU A 226 19.55 -11.43 12.75
CA GLU A 226 19.90 -12.62 11.96
C GLU A 226 20.00 -13.85 12.86
N THR A 227 19.35 -14.95 12.49
CA THR A 227 19.48 -16.23 13.20
C THR A 227 19.54 -17.43 12.27
N ASP A 228 20.28 -18.46 12.66
CA ASP A 228 20.27 -19.79 12.00
C ASP A 228 19.31 -20.79 12.66
N LEU A 229 18.56 -20.35 13.67
CA LEU A 229 17.53 -21.14 14.31
C LEU A 229 16.33 -21.36 13.37
N ASP A 230 15.66 -22.50 13.52
CA ASP A 230 14.47 -22.86 12.75
C ASP A 230 13.22 -22.08 13.24
N VAL A 231 13.22 -20.79 12.90
CA VAL A 231 12.25 -19.78 13.32
C VAL A 231 11.38 -19.42 12.11
N ALA A 232 10.44 -20.30 11.79
CA ALA A 232 9.55 -20.16 10.64
C ALA A 232 8.13 -20.66 10.94
N LEU A 233 7.15 -20.11 10.22
CA LEU A 233 5.78 -20.60 10.19
C LEU A 233 5.74 -21.97 9.51
N PRO A 234 5.42 -23.06 10.24
CA PRO A 234 5.39 -24.39 9.65
C PRO A 234 4.17 -24.56 8.75
N GLU A 235 4.32 -25.30 7.65
CA GLU A 235 3.22 -25.56 6.70
C GLU A 235 2.05 -26.32 7.34
N SER A 236 2.32 -27.07 8.41
CA SER A 236 1.31 -27.75 9.20
C SER A 236 0.40 -26.80 9.98
N PHE A 237 0.88 -25.58 10.30
CA PHE A 237 0.13 -24.57 11.02
C PHE A 237 -0.60 -23.63 10.05
N VAL A 238 0.12 -23.11 9.05
CA VAL A 238 -0.46 -22.28 7.98
C VAL A 238 -0.16 -22.93 6.63
N ARG A 239 -1.19 -23.54 6.04
CA ARG A 239 -1.05 -24.28 4.77
C ARG A 239 -0.93 -23.37 3.55
N ASN A 240 -1.66 -22.26 3.56
CA ASN A 240 -1.71 -21.32 2.44
C ASN A 240 -0.46 -20.44 2.46
N ALA A 241 0.28 -20.44 1.35
CA ALA A 241 1.48 -19.62 1.20
C ALA A 241 1.18 -18.12 1.32
N THR A 242 0.04 -17.65 0.79
CA THR A 242 -0.34 -16.23 0.84
C THR A 242 -0.57 -15.77 2.29
N ASP A 243 -1.25 -16.59 3.10
CA ASP A 243 -1.51 -16.29 4.50
C ASP A 243 -0.20 -16.25 5.31
N ARG A 244 0.77 -17.15 5.02
CA ARG A 244 2.08 -17.13 5.68
C ARG A 244 2.80 -15.81 5.44
N ILE A 245 2.80 -15.31 4.21
CA ILE A 245 3.54 -14.08 3.91
C ILE A 245 2.82 -12.87 4.53
N ALA A 246 1.48 -12.86 4.58
CA ALA A 246 0.74 -11.81 5.30
C ALA A 246 1.09 -11.80 6.79
N ILE A 247 1.13 -12.97 7.44
CA ILE A 247 1.53 -13.10 8.85
C ILE A 247 2.97 -12.61 9.08
N TYR A 248 3.92 -12.94 8.19
CA TYR A 248 5.29 -12.44 8.32
C TYR A 248 5.38 -10.92 8.24
N ARG A 249 4.54 -10.27 7.43
CA ARG A 249 4.47 -8.81 7.37
C ARG A 249 3.88 -8.21 8.62
N GLU A 250 2.76 -8.74 9.09
CA GLU A 250 2.14 -8.28 10.33
C GLU A 250 3.15 -8.34 11.48
N ILE A 251 3.96 -9.39 11.56
CA ILE A 251 5.06 -9.54 12.53
C ILE A 251 6.12 -8.43 12.39
N ASP A 252 6.53 -8.08 11.17
CA ASP A 252 7.56 -7.04 10.92
C ASP A 252 7.07 -5.63 11.27
N LEU A 253 5.76 -5.40 11.13
CA LEU A 253 5.10 -4.13 11.45
C LEU A 253 4.79 -3.94 12.94
N LEU A 254 4.95 -4.97 13.77
CA LEU A 254 4.76 -4.84 15.22
C LEU A 254 5.78 -3.83 15.79
N GLN A 255 5.30 -2.91 16.61
CA GLN A 255 6.11 -1.86 17.25
C GLN A 255 6.06 -1.89 18.79
N ASP A 256 5.10 -2.60 19.38
CA ASP A 256 4.93 -2.65 20.83
C ASP A 256 4.36 -3.99 21.31
N GLU A 257 4.49 -4.22 22.63
CA GLU A 257 4.09 -5.46 23.31
C GLU A 257 2.57 -5.66 23.32
N SER A 258 1.77 -4.59 23.31
CA SER A 258 0.30 -4.67 23.25
C SER A 258 -0.18 -5.14 21.88
N ALA A 259 0.45 -4.66 20.80
CA ALA A 259 0.20 -5.10 19.44
C ALA A 259 0.59 -6.57 19.26
N LEU A 260 1.73 -7.00 19.84
CA LEU A 260 2.14 -8.40 19.84
C LEU A 260 1.11 -9.28 20.55
N ASP A 261 0.68 -8.92 21.76
CA ASP A 261 -0.31 -9.69 22.52
C ASP A 261 -1.65 -9.84 21.77
N GLN A 262 -2.09 -8.79 21.07
CA GLN A 262 -3.30 -8.84 20.24
C GLN A 262 -3.10 -9.74 19.03
N PHE A 263 -1.93 -9.68 18.40
CA PHE A 263 -1.58 -10.51 17.26
C PHE A 263 -1.48 -11.99 17.63
N GLU A 264 -0.86 -12.32 18.77
CA GLU A 264 -0.80 -13.70 19.27
C GLU A 264 -2.21 -14.28 19.48
N LYS A 265 -3.10 -13.52 20.11
CA LYS A 265 -4.51 -13.94 20.31
C LYS A 265 -5.25 -14.13 18.99
N SER A 266 -5.01 -13.25 18.02
CA SER A 266 -5.59 -13.37 16.67
C SER A 266 -5.11 -14.63 15.94
N LEU A 267 -3.81 -14.96 16.06
CA LEU A 267 -3.26 -16.19 15.51
C LEU A 267 -3.84 -17.43 16.18
N GLU A 268 -3.99 -17.42 17.51
CA GLU A 268 -4.60 -18.53 18.25
C GLU A 268 -6.07 -18.74 17.90
N ASP A 269 -6.84 -17.67 17.73
CA ASP A 269 -8.25 -17.75 17.33
C ASP A 269 -8.42 -18.29 15.90
N ARG A 270 -7.53 -17.89 14.98
CA ARG A 270 -7.59 -18.29 13.56
C ARG A 270 -7.04 -19.68 13.28
N PHE A 271 -5.95 -20.07 13.95
CA PHE A 271 -5.16 -21.26 13.61
C PHE A 271 -4.99 -22.25 14.76
N GLY A 272 -5.47 -21.92 15.96
CA GLY A 272 -5.34 -22.75 17.16
C GLY A 272 -3.98 -22.58 17.85
N HIS A 273 -3.61 -23.58 18.67
CA HIS A 273 -2.40 -23.49 19.50
C HIS A 273 -1.11 -23.21 18.72
N LEU A 274 -0.36 -22.20 19.18
CA LEU A 274 0.92 -21.80 18.60
C LEU A 274 1.99 -22.88 18.79
N PRO A 275 2.57 -23.43 17.71
CA PRO A 275 3.74 -24.30 17.79
C PRO A 275 4.96 -23.58 18.37
N GLU A 276 5.90 -24.31 18.97
CA GLU A 276 7.13 -23.74 19.55
C GLU A 276 7.97 -22.92 18.56
N ARG A 277 7.98 -23.32 17.28
CA ARG A 277 8.64 -22.55 16.21
C ARG A 277 7.99 -21.19 15.95
N VAL A 278 6.67 -21.11 16.09
CA VAL A 278 5.91 -19.86 15.93
C VAL A 278 6.10 -18.97 17.14
N LYS A 279 6.09 -19.52 18.37
CA LYS A 279 6.43 -18.75 19.58
C LYS A 279 7.84 -18.16 19.51
N SER A 280 8.80 -18.95 19.01
CA SER A 280 10.17 -18.48 18.80
C SER A 280 10.23 -17.34 17.79
N LEU A 281 9.39 -17.37 16.75
CA LEU A 281 9.26 -16.31 15.74
C LEU A 281 8.69 -15.03 16.34
N LEU A 282 7.66 -15.15 17.17
CA LEU A 282 7.02 -14.03 17.86
C LEU A 282 7.90 -13.39 18.93
N THR A 283 9.00 -14.05 19.33
CA THR A 283 10.00 -13.47 20.24
C THR A 283 11.00 -12.55 19.48
N ILE A 284 11.06 -12.61 18.15
CA ILE A 284 11.98 -11.79 17.35
C ILE A 284 11.66 -10.29 17.40
N PRO A 285 10.40 -9.82 17.24
CA PRO A 285 10.10 -8.39 17.34
C PRO A 285 10.45 -7.77 18.70
N PRO A 286 10.10 -8.39 19.86
CA PRO A 286 10.57 -7.91 21.17
C PRO A 286 12.08 -7.81 21.28
N MET A 287 12.82 -8.80 20.76
CA MET A 287 14.28 -8.75 20.73
C MET A 287 14.78 -7.56 19.91
N ARG A 288 14.17 -7.29 18.75
CA ARG A 288 14.51 -6.15 17.90
C ARG A 288 14.31 -4.82 18.64
N TRP A 289 13.15 -4.59 19.25
CA TRP A 289 12.88 -3.34 19.96
C TRP A 289 13.79 -3.17 21.18
N LYS A 290 14.05 -4.26 21.90
CA LYS A 290 14.93 -4.25 23.07
C LYS A 290 16.38 -3.99 22.67
N ALA A 291 16.88 -4.64 21.62
CA ALA A 291 18.22 -4.42 21.09
C ALA A 291 18.39 -2.99 20.56
N ALA A 292 17.40 -2.49 19.79
CA ALA A 292 17.38 -1.10 19.35
C ALA A 292 17.45 -0.15 20.55
N SER A 293 16.66 -0.37 21.61
CA SER A 293 16.64 0.48 22.81
C SER A 293 17.97 0.64 23.54
N ILE A 294 18.90 -0.31 23.36
CA ILE A 294 20.23 -0.28 23.95
C ILE A 294 21.33 0.08 22.92
N GLY A 295 20.95 0.61 21.75
CA GLY A 295 21.89 1.07 20.72
C GLY A 295 22.54 -0.03 19.87
N VAL A 296 21.91 -1.22 19.79
CA VAL A 296 22.35 -2.31 18.92
C VAL A 296 21.71 -2.15 17.54
N GLU A 297 22.53 -1.97 16.50
CA GLU A 297 22.13 -1.93 15.09
C GLU A 297 21.93 -3.32 14.51
N LYS A 298 22.68 -4.31 15.00
CA LYS A 298 22.61 -5.67 14.47
C LYS A 298 22.83 -6.72 15.55
N LEU A 299 21.92 -7.69 15.60
CA LEU A 299 21.94 -8.85 16.46
C LEU A 299 22.08 -10.11 15.59
N GLN A 300 23.09 -10.93 15.85
CA GLN A 300 23.27 -12.23 15.19
C GLN A 300 23.25 -13.36 16.22
N LEU A 301 22.40 -14.35 16.02
CA LEU A 301 22.35 -15.57 16.83
C LEU A 301 22.65 -16.77 15.93
N LYS A 302 23.92 -17.18 15.88
CA LYS A 302 24.39 -18.28 15.00
C LYS A 302 25.31 -19.24 15.74
N GLY A 303 25.13 -20.54 15.51
CA GLY A 303 26.00 -21.59 16.05
C GLY A 303 26.15 -21.57 17.58
N GLY A 304 25.09 -21.19 18.30
CA GLY A 304 25.13 -21.09 19.76
C GLY A 304 25.84 -19.85 20.32
N ARG A 305 26.05 -18.82 19.49
CA ARG A 305 26.68 -17.55 19.86
C ARG A 305 25.78 -16.38 19.50
N LEU A 306 25.61 -15.46 20.45
CA LEU A 306 24.96 -14.16 20.26
C LEU A 306 26.03 -13.09 20.01
N SER A 307 25.91 -12.36 18.91
CA SER A 307 26.77 -11.23 18.57
C SER A 307 25.93 -9.97 18.45
N LEU A 308 26.25 -8.95 19.24
CA LEU A 308 25.62 -7.63 19.22
C LEU A 308 26.58 -6.63 18.60
N HIS A 309 26.12 -5.89 17.61
CA HIS A 309 26.84 -4.82 16.94
C HIS A 309 26.14 -3.51 17.27
N PHE A 310 26.85 -2.64 17.96
CA PHE A 310 26.33 -1.34 18.37
C PHE A 310 26.57 -0.30 17.27
N VAL A 311 25.88 0.83 17.40
CA VAL A 311 26.09 2.03 16.57
C VAL A 311 27.55 2.37 16.31
N SER A 312 27.82 2.89 15.11
CA SER A 312 29.13 3.43 14.79
C SER A 312 29.51 4.66 15.65
N PRO A 313 30.78 4.84 16.05
CA PRO A 313 31.22 5.97 16.87
C PRO A 313 31.18 7.33 16.19
N GLY A 314 31.09 7.41 14.86
CA GLY A 314 31.13 8.68 14.11
C GLY A 314 29.96 9.60 14.49
N ASP A 315 30.25 10.68 15.22
CA ASP A 315 29.33 11.71 15.75
C ASP A 315 28.01 11.20 16.37
N SER A 316 27.95 9.94 16.80
CA SER A 316 26.73 9.36 17.37
C SER A 316 26.54 9.84 18.82
N PRO A 317 25.39 10.49 19.15
CA PRO A 317 25.08 10.91 20.52
C PRO A 317 24.92 9.74 21.50
N TYR A 318 24.88 8.50 21.01
CA TYR A 318 24.77 7.28 21.82
C TYR A 318 25.94 7.11 22.81
N TYR A 319 27.18 7.31 22.39
CA TYR A 319 28.35 7.07 23.25
C TYR A 319 28.48 8.07 24.41
N GLY A 320 27.79 9.22 24.31
CA GLY A 320 27.63 10.18 25.39
C GLY A 320 26.38 9.97 26.25
N SER A 321 25.52 9.02 25.90
CA SER A 321 24.21 8.82 26.54
C SER A 321 24.31 8.04 27.86
N GLN A 322 23.30 8.23 28.73
CA GLN A 322 23.16 7.44 29.96
C GLN A 322 22.90 5.95 29.65
N THR A 323 22.29 5.64 28.50
CA THR A 323 22.04 4.28 28.02
C THR A 323 23.35 3.53 27.77
N PHE A 324 24.31 4.13 27.07
CA PHE A 324 25.62 3.52 26.85
C PHE A 324 26.37 3.28 28.16
N ALA A 325 26.35 4.26 29.08
CA ALA A 325 27.00 4.11 30.39
C ALA A 325 26.42 2.92 31.20
N LYS A 326 25.09 2.71 31.14
CA LYS A 326 24.42 1.56 31.76
C LYS A 326 24.84 0.25 31.10
N VAL A 327 24.78 0.17 29.78
CA VAL A 327 25.18 -1.02 29.01
C VAL A 327 26.64 -1.39 29.29
N GLN A 328 27.55 -0.41 29.28
CA GLN A 328 28.96 -0.62 29.61
C GLN A 328 29.16 -1.14 31.04
N GLY A 329 28.39 -0.62 32.00
CA GLY A 329 28.39 -1.10 33.38
C GLY A 329 27.95 -2.55 33.51
N GLN A 330 26.88 -2.95 32.81
CA GLN A 330 26.37 -4.33 32.82
C GLN A 330 27.32 -5.29 32.08
N LEU A 331 27.88 -4.88 30.94
CA LEU A 331 28.89 -5.67 30.22
C LEU A 331 30.13 -5.93 31.07
N SER A 332 30.55 -4.94 31.88
CA SER A 332 31.67 -5.09 32.81
C SER A 332 31.37 -6.10 33.92
N ARG A 333 30.11 -6.23 34.36
CA ARG A 333 29.67 -7.23 35.35
C ARG A 333 29.54 -8.63 34.75
N TYR A 334 29.19 -8.72 33.47
CA TYR A 334 29.07 -9.97 32.71
C TYR A 334 30.36 -10.38 31.96
N ALA A 335 31.51 -9.76 32.29
CA ALA A 335 32.77 -9.92 31.57
C ALA A 335 33.32 -11.36 31.49
N HIS A 336 32.85 -12.27 32.35
CA HIS A 336 33.27 -13.68 32.33
C HIS A 336 32.58 -14.50 31.22
N ALA A 337 31.44 -14.04 30.71
CA ALA A 337 30.66 -14.71 29.66
C ALA A 337 30.57 -13.89 28.35
N CYS A 338 30.99 -12.62 28.37
CA CYS A 338 30.94 -11.71 27.23
C CYS A 338 32.34 -11.32 26.76
N ARG A 339 32.56 -11.31 25.44
CA ARG A 339 33.76 -10.77 24.80
C ARG A 339 33.41 -9.48 24.10
N VAL A 340 33.90 -8.36 24.65
CA VAL A 340 33.75 -7.04 24.04
C VAL A 340 34.95 -6.78 23.13
N ARG A 341 34.69 -6.39 21.87
CA ARG A 341 35.69 -6.06 20.85
C ARG A 341 35.34 -4.72 20.22
N GLN A 342 36.29 -3.80 20.21
CA GLN A 342 36.20 -2.59 19.40
C GLN A 342 36.64 -2.95 17.97
N MET A 343 35.74 -2.80 17.00
CA MET A 343 36.07 -2.85 15.57
C MET A 343 36.39 -1.43 15.09
N GLU A 344 36.94 -1.30 13.87
CA GLU A 344 37.29 0.01 13.28
C GLU A 344 36.08 0.95 13.23
N ASP A 345 34.89 0.41 12.92
CA ASP A 345 33.69 1.22 12.69
C ASP A 345 32.60 1.06 13.78
N HIS A 346 32.70 0.12 14.73
CA HIS A 346 31.65 -0.13 15.73
C HIS A 346 32.09 -0.97 16.94
N LEU A 347 31.31 -0.95 18.02
CA LEU A 347 31.49 -1.84 19.16
C LEU A 347 30.78 -3.18 18.91
N ARG A 348 31.47 -4.31 19.15
CA ARG A 348 30.91 -5.66 19.05
C ARG A 348 30.99 -6.39 20.38
N VAL A 349 29.90 -7.05 20.78
CA VAL A 349 29.83 -7.92 21.95
C VAL A 349 29.45 -9.32 21.53
N ASP A 350 30.28 -10.30 21.83
CA ASP A 350 29.99 -11.72 21.59
C ASP A 350 29.72 -12.45 22.90
N VAL A 351 28.66 -13.26 22.95
CA VAL A 351 28.27 -14.11 24.08
C VAL A 351 28.15 -15.54 23.60
N ASP A 352 28.97 -16.42 24.15
CA ASP A 352 28.95 -17.85 23.84
C ASP A 352 27.87 -18.57 24.68
N GLY A 353 27.28 -19.64 24.14
CA GLY A 353 26.33 -20.50 24.88
C GLY A 353 24.87 -20.07 24.80
N VAL A 354 24.52 -19.16 23.90
CA VAL A 354 23.13 -18.75 23.64
C VAL A 354 22.59 -19.61 22.51
N GLN A 355 21.73 -20.58 22.83
CA GLN A 355 21.18 -21.56 21.89
C GLN A 355 19.74 -21.25 21.49
N THR A 356 19.02 -20.43 22.24
CA THR A 356 17.61 -20.12 21.98
C THR A 356 17.34 -18.62 21.92
N VAL A 357 16.25 -18.27 21.23
CA VAL A 357 15.74 -16.89 21.14
C VAL A 357 15.38 -16.35 22.54
N GLY A 358 14.84 -17.20 23.42
CA GLY A 358 14.53 -16.84 24.80
C GLY A 358 15.75 -16.54 25.68
N GLU A 359 16.84 -17.28 25.51
CA GLU A 359 18.12 -16.99 26.18
C GLU A 359 18.70 -15.65 25.71
N ALA A 360 18.62 -15.37 24.40
CA ALA A 360 19.05 -14.10 23.84
C ALA A 360 18.22 -12.92 24.39
N MET A 361 16.90 -13.08 24.48
CA MET A 361 16.01 -12.07 25.07
C MET A 361 16.30 -11.84 26.56
N THR A 362 16.62 -12.91 27.31
CA THR A 362 17.02 -12.80 28.72
C THR A 362 18.29 -11.96 28.87
N PHE A 363 19.27 -12.15 27.98
CA PHE A 363 20.49 -11.35 27.96
C PHE A 363 20.23 -9.88 27.60
N LEU A 364 19.37 -9.61 26.61
CA LEU A 364 18.97 -8.24 26.26
C LEU A 364 18.24 -7.53 27.41
N ASN A 365 17.38 -8.25 28.14
CA ASN A 365 16.71 -7.73 29.32
C ASN A 365 17.70 -7.38 30.44
N TYR A 366 18.73 -8.21 30.64
CA TYR A 366 19.80 -7.91 31.58
C TYR A 366 20.57 -6.63 31.23
N LEU A 367 20.85 -6.40 29.94
CA LEU A 367 21.54 -5.19 29.49
C LEU A 367 20.69 -3.92 29.61
N SER A 368 19.37 -4.03 29.44
CA SER A 368 18.46 -2.87 29.43
C SER A 368 17.93 -2.48 30.81
N ASN A 369 17.73 -3.42 31.74
CA ASN A 369 17.18 -3.15 33.07
C ASN A 369 18.24 -2.66 34.09
N GLY A 370 19.38 -2.19 33.58
CA GLY A 370 20.61 -1.94 34.33
C GLY A 370 20.83 -0.55 34.88
#